data_AF-A0A932PAV7-F1
#
_entry.id   AF-A0A932PAV7-F1
#
_cell.length_a   1.000
_cell.length_b   1.000
_cell.length_c   1.000
_cell.angle_alpha   90.00
_cell.angle_beta   90.00
_cell.angle_gamma   90.00
#
_symmetry.space_group_name_H-M   'P 1'
#
loop_
_entity.id
_entity.type
_entity.pdbx_description
1 polymer ?
#
loop_
_entity_poly.entity_id
_entity_poly.type
_entity_poly.pdbx_seq_one_letter_code
_entity_poly.pdbx_strand_id
1 'polypeptide(L)' 'MAFTKIRLPKTEQGARSFMELVRRHRVVASRGHGEIVYEVPTTALEVLAALKLPYEVVEDSLAAAQGRSGPQ' A
#
# COMPACT_ATOMS: atom_id res chain seq x y z
N MET A 1 -14.12 -3.63 -3.65
CA MET A 1 -13.16 -2.51 -3.55
C MET A 1 -11.78 -3.07 -3.74
N ALA A 2 -10.98 -2.53 -4.66
CA ALA A 2 -9.60 -2.98 -4.87
C ALA A 2 -8.69 -2.36 -3.81
N PHE A 3 -7.77 -3.16 -3.27
CA PHE A 3 -6.78 -2.75 -2.28
C PHE A 3 -5.42 -3.32 -2.64
N THR A 4 -4.38 -2.58 -2.30
CA THR A 4 -3.00 -2.95 -2.55
C THR A 4 -2.29 -3.01 -1.21
N LYS A 5 -1.64 -4.14 -0.95
CA LYS A 5 -0.76 -4.32 0.19
C LYS A 5 0.59 -3.73 -0.16
N ILE A 6 1.03 -2.76 0.63
CA ILE A 6 2.33 -2.13 0.50
C ILE A 6 3.14 -2.25 1.79
N ARG A 7 4.46 -2.23 1.67
CA ARG A 7 5.42 -2.01 2.75
C ARG A 7 5.95 -0.60 2.64
N LEU A 8 6.14 0.00 3.80
CA LEU A 8 6.87 1.26 3.88
C LEU A 8 8.32 0.98 4.22
N PRO A 9 9.25 1.79 3.70
CA PRO A 9 10.63 1.78 4.16
C PRO A 9 10.66 2.17 5.63
N LYS A 10 11.62 1.59 6.37
CA LYS A 10 11.85 1.82 7.80
C LYS A 10 12.37 3.24 8.12
N THR A 11 12.07 4.23 7.30
CA THR A 11 12.45 5.62 7.54
C THR A 11 11.36 6.31 8.38
N GLU A 12 11.75 6.99 9.45
CA GLU A 12 10.83 7.72 10.33
C GLU A 12 9.94 8.71 9.56
N GLN A 13 10.50 9.36 8.54
CA GLN A 13 9.79 10.31 7.71
C GLN A 13 8.69 9.65 6.85
N GLY A 14 8.97 8.47 6.30
CA GLY A 14 7.99 7.70 5.52
C GLY A 14 6.82 7.22 6.37
N ALA A 15 7.11 6.71 7.57
CA ALA A 15 6.10 6.22 8.50
C ALA A 15 5.17 7.34 9.00
N ARG A 16 5.70 8.55 9.25
CA ARG A 16 4.91 9.67 9.75
C ARG A 16 3.93 10.21 8.71
N SER A 17 4.41 10.50 7.50
CA SER A 17 3.56 10.96 6.39
C SER A 17 2.52 9.91 6.00
N PHE A 18 2.89 8.64 6.08
CA PHE A 18 1.96 7.55 5.85
C PHE A 18 0.88 7.43 6.92
N MET A 19 1.22 7.60 8.21
CA MET A 19 0.23 7.58 9.28
C MET A 19 -0.82 8.70 9.12
N GLU A 20 -0.45 9.87 8.60
CA GLU A 20 -1.42 10.90 8.25
C GLU A 20 -2.35 10.46 7.12
N LEU A 21 -1.81 9.75 6.13
CA LEU A 21 -2.58 9.20 5.02
C LEU A 21 -3.54 8.08 5.48
N VAL A 22 -3.11 7.21 6.41
CA VAL A 22 -3.94 6.21 7.11
C VAL A 22 -5.04 6.84 7.96
N ARG A 23 -4.82 8.04 8.50
CA ARG A 23 -5.87 8.75 9.23
C ARG A 23 -6.93 9.34 8.30
N ARG A 24 -6.54 9.76 7.10
CA ARG A 24 -7.45 10.32 6.09
C ARG A 24 -8.16 9.26 5.26
N HIS A 25 -7.47 8.17 4.94
CA HIS A 25 -7.98 7.05 4.16
C HIS A 25 -8.05 5.84 5.06
N ARG A 26 -9.16 5.09 5.00
CA ARG A 26 -9.36 3.88 5.82
C ARG A 26 -8.38 2.77 5.38
N VAL A 27 -7.14 2.86 5.84
CA VAL A 27 -6.04 1.94 5.56
C VAL A 27 -5.94 0.96 6.73
N VAL A 28 -5.76 -0.32 6.42
CA VAL A 28 -5.59 -1.36 7.43
C VAL A 28 -4.11 -1.71 7.51
N ALA A 29 -3.54 -1.68 8.71
CA ALA A 29 -2.17 -2.12 8.95
C ALA A 29 -2.17 -3.53 9.52
N SER A 30 -1.48 -4.44 8.85
CA SER A 30 -1.31 -5.84 9.22
C SER A 30 0.17 -6.10 9.53
N ARG A 31 0.45 -6.48 10.78
CA ARG A 31 1.81 -6.85 11.21
C ARG A 31 1.98 -8.36 11.08
N GLY A 32 2.92 -8.80 10.22
CA GLY A 32 3.22 -10.22 10.02
C GLY A 32 4.73 -10.44 9.96
N HIS A 33 5.24 -11.48 10.63
CA HIS A 33 6.66 -11.89 10.58
C HIS A 33 7.70 -10.77 10.83
N GLY A 34 7.37 -9.78 11.69
CA GLY A 34 8.27 -8.66 11.99
C GLY A 34 8.25 -7.51 10.97
N GLU A 35 7.40 -7.61 9.96
CA GLU A 35 7.18 -6.58 8.94
C GLU A 35 5.77 -5.98 9.10
N ILE A 36 5.62 -4.71 8.71
CA ILE A 36 4.31 -4.04 8.69
C ILE A 36 3.89 -3.89 7.23
N VAL A 37 2.75 -4.51 6.90
CA VAL A 37 2.11 -4.44 5.60
C VAL A 37 0.85 -3.59 5.73
N TYR A 38 0.60 -2.72 4.79
CA TYR A 38 -0.53 -1.81 4.80
C TYR A 38 -1.43 -2.05 3.61
N GLU A 39 -2.69 -2.31 3.86
CA GLU A 39 -3.74 -2.44 2.85
C GLU A 39 -4.29 -1.05 2.55
N VAL A 40 -3.79 -0.46 1.45
CA VAL A 40 -4.20 0.86 0.96
C VAL A 40 -5.18 0.71 -0.19
N PRO A 41 -6.27 1.49 -0.25
CA PRO A 41 -7.09 1.57 -1.45
C PRO A 41 -6.27 2.19 -2.60
N THR A 42 -6.63 1.89 -3.85
CA THR A 42 -5.91 2.41 -5.03
C THR A 42 -5.86 3.94 -5.07
N THR A 43 -6.91 4.63 -4.60
CA THR A 43 -6.92 6.09 -4.49
C THR A 43 -5.90 6.63 -3.49
N ALA A 44 -5.58 5.87 -2.44
CA ALA A 44 -4.53 6.23 -1.50
C ALA A 44 -3.12 6.02 -2.10
N LEU A 45 -2.94 5.07 -3.02
CA LEU A 45 -1.68 4.90 -3.76
C LEU A 45 -1.35 6.12 -4.62
N GLU A 46 -2.33 6.70 -5.30
CA GLU A 46 -2.12 7.90 -6.11
C GLU A 46 -1.62 9.07 -5.25
N VAL A 47 -2.15 9.20 -4.03
CA VAL A 47 -1.69 10.19 -3.06
C VAL A 47 -0.27 9.88 -2.59
N LEU A 48 0.07 8.62 -2.33
CA LEU A 48 1.44 8.23 -1.95
C LEU A 48 2.45 8.55 -3.06
N ALA A 49 2.08 8.29 -4.31
CA ALA A 49 2.88 8.64 -5.48
C ALA A 49 3.04 10.16 -5.62
N ALA A 50 1.96 10.93 -5.42
CA ALA A 50 2.01 12.39 -5.43
C ALA A 50 2.89 12.96 -4.31
N LEU A 51 2.89 12.33 -3.13
CA LEU A 51 3.76 12.68 -2.00
C LEU A 51 5.21 12.21 -2.19
N LYS A 52 5.54 11.53 -3.30
CA LYS A 52 6.84 10.91 -3.58
C LYS A 52 7.33 10.04 -2.41
N LEU A 53 6.39 9.43 -1.70
CA LEU A 53 6.75 8.57 -0.59
C LEU A 53 7.29 7.26 -1.16
N PRO A 54 8.47 6.82 -0.73
CA PRO A 54 8.96 5.50 -1.10
C PRO A 54 8.03 4.45 -0.45
N TYR A 55 7.49 3.53 -1.26
CA TYR A 55 6.74 2.37 -0.80
C TYR A 55 7.05 1.19 -1.71
N GLU A 56 6.95 -0.02 -1.16
CA GLU A 56 7.12 -1.27 -1.88
C GLU A 56 5.76 -1.96 -1.98
N VAL A 57 5.35 -2.38 -3.17
CA VAL A 57 4.10 -3.12 -3.35
C VAL A 57 4.36 -4.60 -3.07
N VAL A 58 3.67 -5.14 -2.06
CA VAL A 58 3.80 -6.53 -1.62
C VAL A 58 2.82 -7.42 -2.36
N GLU A 59 1.58 -6.97 -2.48
CA GLU A 59 0.51 -7.71 -3.14
C GLU A 59 -0.51 -6.72 -3.67
N ASP A 60 -0.75 -6.76 -4.97
CA ASP A 60 -1.71 -5.88 -5.62
C ASP A 60 -2.99 -6.66 -5.93
N SER A 61 -4.06 -6.41 -5.16
CA SER A 61 -5.33 -7.11 -5.42
C SER A 61 -5.98 -6.63 -6.72
N LEU A 62 -5.54 -5.50 -7.28
CA LEU A 62 -5.99 -5.02 -8.58
C LEU A 62 -5.36 -5.87 -9.69
N ALA A 63 -4.08 -6.21 -9.59
CA ALA A 63 -3.38 -7.18 -10.44
C ALA A 63 -3.89 -8.60 -10.23
N ALA A 64 -4.22 -9.00 -9.00
CA ALA A 64 -4.86 -10.31 -8.74
C ALA A 64 -6.28 -10.38 -9.33
N ALA A 65 -7.04 -9.28 -9.30
CA ALA A 65 -8.36 -9.18 -9.94
C ALA A 65 -8.27 -9.07 -11.48
N GLN A 66 -7.20 -8.47 -12.01
CA GLN A 66 -6.89 -8.43 -13.44
C GLN A 66 -6.15 -9.70 -13.93
N GLY A 67 -5.74 -10.58 -13.01
CA GLY A 67 -4.98 -11.81 -13.22
C GLY A 67 -5.77 -13.00 -13.80
N ARG A 68 -6.86 -12.75 -14.53
CA ARG A 68 -7.25 -13.63 -15.64
C ARG A 68 -7.12 -12.84 -16.94
N SER A 69 -5.90 -12.77 -17.47
CA SER A 69 -5.58 -12.96 -18.91
C SER A 69 -4.17 -12.41 -19.24
N GLY A 70 -3.18 -13.28 -19.11
CA GLY A 70 -1.95 -13.27 -19.92
C GLY A 70 -1.64 -14.75 -20.21
N PRO A 71 -1.57 -15.19 -21.48
CA PRO A 71 -1.75 -16.61 -21.83
C PRO A 71 -0.49 -17.45 -21.59
N GLN A 72 -0.76 -18.73 -21.24
CA GLN A 72 0.08 -19.93 -21.38
C GLN A 72 1.52 -19.91 -20.86
#